data_AF-A0A2G9T4Z5-F1
#
_entry.id   AF-A0A2G9T4Z5-F1
#
_cell.length_a   1.000
_cell.length_b   1.000
_cell.length_c   1.000
_cell.angle_alpha   90.00
_cell.angle_beta   90.00
_cell.angle_gamma   90.00
#
_symmetry.space_group_name_H-M   'P 1'
#
loop_
_entity.id
_entity.type
_entity.pdbx_description
1 polymer ?
#
loop_
_entity_poly.entity_id
_entity_poly.type
_entity_poly.pdbx_seq_one_letter_code
_entity_poly.pdbx_strand_id
1 'polypeptide(L)' 'MPQYLVWVPKLFIYNSMDTKNMLTEDRYDVRVQHTGHVKINIPQFVTTLCRIDIDLFPFDTQ' A
#
# COMPACT_ATOMS: atom_id res chain seq x y z
N MET A 1 -18.79 -3.15 -2.46
CA MET A 1 -19.46 -2.62 -1.24
C MET A 1 -18.61 -1.47 -0.69
N PRO A 2 -19.16 -0.51 0.05
CA PRO A 2 -18.35 0.54 0.69
C PRO A 2 -17.33 -0.04 1.68
N GLN A 3 -16.12 0.54 1.74
CA GLN A 3 -15.05 0.07 2.62
C GLN A 3 -15.43 0.16 4.11
N TYR A 4 -16.03 1.26 4.55
CA TYR A 4 -16.30 1.53 5.96
C TYR A 4 -17.28 0.52 6.62
N LEU A 5 -17.96 -0.32 5.84
CA LEU A 5 -18.86 -1.37 6.32
C LEU A 5 -18.13 -2.68 6.65
N VAL A 6 -16.87 -2.83 6.24
CA VAL A 6 -16.06 -4.01 6.55
C VAL A 6 -14.90 -3.62 7.44
N TRP A 7 -14.55 -4.50 8.38
CA TRP A 7 -13.32 -4.32 9.15
C TRP A 7 -12.10 -4.48 8.24
N VAL A 8 -11.17 -3.54 8.33
CA VAL A 8 -9.91 -3.55 7.57
C VAL A 8 -8.75 -3.46 8.57
N PRO A 9 -7.75 -4.36 8.51
CA PRO A 9 -6.58 -4.27 9.38
C PRO A 9 -5.77 -3.01 9.06
N LYS A 10 -5.21 -2.39 10.10
CA LYS A 10 -4.24 -1.29 9.91
C LYS A 10 -2.92 -1.88 9.44
N LEU A 11 -2.52 -1.54 8.21
CA LEU A 11 -1.25 -1.91 7.61
C LEU A 11 -0.40 -0.66 7.41
N PHE A 12 0.91 -0.78 7.64
CA PHE A 12 1.86 0.30 7.44
C PHE A 12 3.22 -0.29 7.06
N ILE A 13 4.02 0.49 6.35
CA ILE A 13 5.35 0.09 5.87
C ILE A 13 6.39 0.68 6.82
N TYR A 14 7.16 -0.16 7.52
CA TYR A 14 8.07 0.30 8.57
C TYR A 14 9.14 1.29 8.11
N ASN A 15 9.65 1.12 6.89
CA ASN A 15 10.65 2.01 6.31
C ASN A 15 10.04 3.13 5.46
N SER A 16 8.73 3.39 5.55
CA SER A 16 8.12 4.53 4.85
C SER A 16 8.46 5.84 5.56
N MET A 17 8.99 6.80 4.80
CA MET A 17 9.07 8.21 5.21
C MET A 17 7.71 8.90 5.08
N ASP A 18 6.97 8.60 4.01
CA ASP A 18 5.71 9.24 3.68
C ASP A 18 4.78 8.21 3.00
N THR A 19 3.50 8.24 3.35
CA THR A 19 2.47 7.38 2.75
C THR A 19 1.24 8.22 2.43
N LYS A 20 0.83 8.22 1.16
CA LYS A 20 -0.32 8.98 0.67
C LYS A 20 -1.31 8.06 -0.02
N ASN A 21 -2.59 8.21 0.31
CA ASN A 21 -3.65 7.47 -0.37
C ASN A 21 -3.85 8.03 -1.79
N MET A 22 -3.92 7.15 -2.78
CA MET A 22 -4.19 7.56 -4.17
C MET A 22 -5.66 7.87 -4.41
N LEU A 23 -6.54 7.28 -3.60
CA LEU A 23 -7.98 7.41 -3.68
C LEU A 23 -8.53 8.01 -2.39
N THR A 24 -9.64 8.72 -2.52
CA THR A 24 -10.50 9.07 -1.39
C THR A 24 -11.13 7.79 -0.83
N GLU A 25 -11.38 7.73 0.48
CA GLU A 25 -11.78 6.50 1.19
C GLU A 25 -13.03 5.81 0.61
N ASP A 26 -13.93 6.57 -0.01
CA ASP A 26 -15.15 6.04 -0.63
C ASP A 26 -14.95 5.35 -1.99
N ARG A 27 -13.73 5.31 -2.52
CA ARG A 27 -13.44 4.78 -3.87
C ARG A 27 -12.70 3.45 -3.90
N TYR A 28 -12.47 2.80 -2.75
CA TYR A 28 -11.81 1.50 -2.73
C TYR A 28 -12.71 0.37 -3.27
N ASP A 29 -12.14 -0.53 -4.08
CA ASP A 29 -12.83 -1.73 -4.55
C ASP A 29 -12.81 -2.81 -3.46
N VAL A 30 -13.97 -3.00 -2.82
CA VAL A 30 -14.19 -4.05 -1.81
C VAL A 30 -15.17 -5.11 -2.32
N ARG A 31 -14.70 -6.35 -2.34
CA ARG A 31 -15.45 -7.55 -2.77
C ARG A 31 -15.55 -8.54 -1.63
N VAL A 32 -16.77 -8.93 -1.29
CA VAL A 32 -17.07 -9.96 -0.30
C VAL A 32 -17.61 -11.18 -1.05
N GLN A 33 -16.99 -12.33 -0.87
CA GLN A 33 -17.43 -13.60 -1.44
C GLN A 33 -18.44 -14.28 -0.52
N HIS A 34 -19.29 -15.15 -1.07
CA HIS A 34 -20.29 -15.91 -0.31
C HIS A 34 -19.66 -16.85 0.75
N THR A 35 -18.37 -17.15 0.64
CA THR A 35 -17.58 -17.92 1.62
C THR A 35 -17.14 -17.09 2.83
N GLY A 36 -17.39 -15.78 2.84
CA GLY A 36 -16.89 -14.84 3.84
C GLY A 36 -15.52 -14.25 3.52
N HIS A 37 -14.89 -14.63 2.40
CA HIS A 37 -13.61 -14.06 2.00
C HIS A 37 -13.75 -12.61 1.52
N VAL A 38 -12.97 -11.69 2.08
CA VAL A 38 -12.97 -10.27 1.73
C VAL A 38 -11.70 -9.92 0.96
N LYS A 39 -11.86 -9.31 -0.21
CA LYS A 39 -10.76 -8.72 -0.97
C LYS A 39 -10.96 -7.21 -1.05
N ILE A 40 -9.90 -6.46 -0.71
CA ILE A 40 -9.86 -5.01 -0.81
C ILE A 40 -8.60 -4.58 -1.57
N ASN A 41 -8.74 -3.64 -2.51
CA ASN A 41 -7.62 -3.05 -3.24
C ASN A 41 -7.43 -1.59 -2.79
N ILE A 42 -6.32 -1.29 -2.12
CA ILE A 42 -5.99 0.04 -1.57
C ILE A 42 -4.73 0.57 -2.28
N PRO A 43 -4.87 1.37 -3.35
CA PRO A 43 -3.71 1.98 -4.02
C PRO A 43 -3.14 3.13 -3.19
N GLN A 44 -1.84 3.10 -2.94
CA GLN A 44 -1.12 4.09 -2.12
C GLN A 44 0.22 4.47 -2.78
N PHE A 45 0.61 5.73 -2.63
CA PHE A 45 1.98 6.18 -2.89
C PHE A 45 2.78 6.05 -1.60
N VAL A 46 3.96 5.43 -1.70
CA VAL A 46 4.83 5.22 -0.54
C VAL A 46 6.24 5.68 -0.89
N THR A 47 6.74 6.63 -0.11
CA THR A 47 8.15 7.02 -0.14
C THR A 47 8.87 6.20 0.91
N THR A 48 9.83 5.38 0.51
CA THR A 48 10.59 4.52 1.42
C THR A 48 12.04 4.97 1.57
N LEU A 49 12.62 4.71 2.73
CA LEU A 49 14.04 4.84 2.98
C LEU A 49 14.74 3.55 2.53
N CYS A 50 15.65 3.69 1.57
CA CYS A 50 16.52 2.63 1.07
C CYS A 50 17.97 3.08 1.16
N ARG A 51 18.88 2.16 1.48
CA ARG A 51 20.31 2.44 1.47
C ARG A 51 20.81 2.36 0.04
N ILE A 52 21.47 3.41 -0.43
CA ILE A 52 22.12 3.45 -1.73
C ILE A 52 23.61 3.11 -1.54
N ASP A 53 24.14 2.27 -2.43
CA ASP A 53 25.56 1.96 -2.54
C ASP A 53 26.09 2.55 -3.86
N ILE A 54 27.15 3.37 -3.79
CA ILE A 54 27.68 4.14 -4.93
C ILE A 54 29.08 3.72 -5.36
N ASP A 55 29.58 2.59 -4.83
CA ASP A 55 30.97 2.17 -5.03
C ASP A 55 31.32 1.87 -6.51
N LEU A 56 30.34 1.46 -7.32
CA LEU A 56 30.51 1.06 -8.72
C LEU A 56 29.78 1.96 -9.73
N PHE A 57 29.45 3.20 -9.36
CA PHE A 57 28.71 4.11 -10.23
C PHE A 57 29.32 4.22 -11.66
N PRO A 58 28.54 4.09 -12.76
CA PRO A 58 27.09 3.93 -12.86
C PRO A 58 26.62 2.47 -13.06
N PHE A 59 27.48 1.49 -12.78
CA PHE A 59 27.20 0.05 -12.92
C PHE A 59 26.81 -0.60 -11.58
N ASP A 60 26.27 0.19 -10.64
CA ASP A 60 25.74 -0.25 -9.36
C ASP A 60 24.34 -0.92 -9.50
N THR A 61 23.90 -1.62 -8.45
CA THR A 61 22.57 -2.24 -8.35
C THR A 61 21.85 -1.70 -7.12
N GLN A 62 20.58 -1.33 -7.26
CA GLN A 62 19.71 -0.81 -6.20
C GLN A 62 18.44 -1.63 -6.07
#